data_AF-A0A7S3RZT2-F1
#
_entry.id   AF-A0A7S3RZT2-F1
#
_cell.length_a   1.000
_cell.length_b   1.000
_cell.length_c   1.000
_cell.angle_alpha   90.00
_cell.angle_beta   90.00
_cell.angle_gamma   90.00
#
_symmetry.space_group_name_H-M   'P 1'
#
loop_
_entity.id
_entity.type
_entity.pdbx_description
1 polymer ?
#
loop_
_entity_poly.entity_id
_entity_poly.type
_entity_poly.pdbx_seq_one_letter_code
_entity_poly.pdbx_strand_id
1 'polypeptide(L)'
;ELGCGTSPLAAQLYAEGRYERVVAIDGSKTAIAAQRERRAAQCGHATLCTRGLCYEVCDARSTPFADAVFGGAVDKGLLDAALCSEGFDYEAGPPAVGRRALFPDPARSHLYRRASSPARSPGCSPTEASG
;
A
#
# COMPACT_ATOMS: atom_id res chain seq x y z
N GLU A 1 0.74 -3.16 1.97
CA GLU A 1 -0.15 -2.99 0.80
C GLU A 1 -1.22 -4.07 0.87
N LEU A 2 -2.48 -3.67 0.86
CA LEU A 2 -3.64 -4.55 0.89
C LEU A 2 -4.17 -4.73 -0.54
N GLY A 3 -4.44 -5.97 -0.95
CA GLY A 3 -4.95 -6.28 -2.30
C GLY A 3 -3.95 -5.90 -3.40
N CYS A 4 -2.68 -6.32 -3.26
CA CYS A 4 -1.61 -5.85 -4.15
C CYS A 4 -1.75 -6.32 -5.61
N GLY A 5 -2.52 -7.37 -5.86
CA GLY A 5 -2.64 -8.01 -7.18
C GLY A 5 -1.27 -8.22 -7.83
N THR A 6 -1.16 -7.78 -9.09
CA THR A 6 0.10 -7.82 -9.86
C THR A 6 0.79 -6.45 -9.94
N SER A 7 0.36 -5.47 -9.12
CA SER A 7 0.89 -4.10 -9.05
C SER A 7 2.38 -4.06 -8.69
N PRO A 8 3.18 -3.16 -9.27
CA PRO A 8 4.57 -2.97 -8.85
C PRO A 8 4.72 -2.15 -7.55
N LEU A 9 3.62 -1.64 -6.96
CA LEU A 9 3.66 -0.63 -5.89
C LEU A 9 4.51 -1.04 -4.68
N ALA A 10 4.31 -2.22 -4.08
CA ALA A 10 5.16 -2.66 -2.96
C ALA A 10 6.66 -2.69 -3.29
N ALA A 11 7.02 -3.07 -4.51
CA ALA A 11 8.42 -3.07 -4.93
C ALA A 11 8.94 -1.64 -5.09
N GLN A 12 8.12 -0.72 -5.59
CA GLN A 12 8.46 0.70 -5.69
C GLN A 12 8.61 1.34 -4.30
N LEU A 13 7.67 1.11 -3.38
CA LEU A 13 7.74 1.59 -1.99
C LEU A 13 8.99 1.09 -1.28
N TYR A 14 9.33 -0.19 -1.45
CA TYR A 14 10.55 -0.75 -0.87
C TYR A 14 11.81 -0.13 -1.50
N ALA A 15 11.82 0.08 -2.82
CA ALA A 15 12.95 0.68 -3.53
C ALA A 15 13.19 2.16 -3.19
N GLU A 16 12.19 2.89 -2.69
CA GLU A 16 12.38 4.26 -2.18
C GLU A 16 13.28 4.32 -0.94
N GLY A 17 13.49 3.19 -0.25
CA GLY A 17 14.38 3.08 0.90
C GLY A 17 13.89 3.80 2.16
N ARG A 18 12.67 4.34 2.15
CA ARG A 18 12.03 5.00 3.30
C ARG A 18 11.32 4.04 4.24
N TYR A 19 11.04 2.83 3.77
CA TYR A 19 10.33 1.79 4.52
C TYR A 19 11.24 0.59 4.68
N GLU A 20 11.59 0.25 5.93
CA GLU A 20 12.44 -0.91 6.25
C GLU A 20 11.74 -2.23 5.91
N ARG A 21 10.40 -2.25 6.01
CA ARG A 21 9.59 -3.43 5.74
C ARG A 21 8.32 -3.07 4.98
N VAL A 22 8.10 -3.73 3.86
CA VAL A 22 6.90 -3.67 3.03
C VAL A 22 6.34 -5.08 2.91
N VAL A 23 5.13 -5.27 3.45
CA VAL A 23 4.36 -6.51 3.28
C VAL A 23 3.20 -6.23 2.33
N ALA A 24 3.13 -6.99 1.25
CA ALA A 24 2.07 -6.96 0.26
C ALA A 24 1.24 -8.23 0.36
N ILE A 25 -0.07 -8.08 0.50
CA ILE A 25 -0.99 -9.21 0.59
C ILE A 25 -2.05 -9.17 -0.49
N ASP A 26 -2.51 -10.35 -0.90
CA ASP A 26 -3.65 -10.50 -1.80
C ASP A 26 -4.36 -11.85 -1.56
N GLY A 27 -5.66 -11.92 -1.79
CA GLY A 27 -6.42 -13.18 -1.72
C GLY A 27 -6.12 -14.13 -2.88
N SER A 28 -5.67 -13.59 -4.02
CA SER A 28 -5.35 -14.34 -5.23
C SER A 28 -3.99 -15.04 -5.12
N LYS A 29 -4.03 -16.38 -4.97
CA LYS A 29 -2.84 -17.24 -5.02
C LYS A 29 -2.03 -17.03 -6.30
N THR A 30 -2.71 -16.83 -7.44
CA THR A 30 -2.07 -16.62 -8.74
C THR A 30 -1.33 -15.29 -8.81
N ALA A 31 -1.92 -14.22 -8.28
CA ALA A 31 -1.26 -12.92 -8.25
C ALA A 31 0.01 -12.93 -7.37
N ILE A 32 -0.09 -13.53 -6.18
CA ILE A 32 1.06 -13.68 -5.27
C ILE A 32 2.14 -14.57 -5.89
N ALA A 33 1.78 -15.67 -6.54
CA ALA A 33 2.74 -16.52 -7.26
C ALA A 33 3.50 -15.72 -8.34
N ALA A 34 2.77 -14.95 -9.17
CA ALA A 34 3.38 -14.12 -10.20
C ALA A 34 4.30 -13.04 -9.61
N GLN A 35 3.93 -12.40 -8.50
CA GLN A 35 4.81 -11.44 -7.82
C GLN A 35 6.08 -12.11 -7.29
N ARG A 36 5.92 -13.26 -6.60
CA ARG A 36 7.05 -14.02 -6.06
C ARG A 36 8.00 -14.46 -7.17
N GLU A 37 7.49 -14.95 -8.28
CA GLU A 37 8.29 -15.38 -9.44
C GLU A 37 9.07 -14.20 -10.05
N ARG A 38 8.39 -13.08 -10.35
CA ARG A 38 9.03 -11.87 -10.88
C ARG A 38 10.17 -11.35 -10.02
N ARG A 39 10.11 -11.56 -8.70
CA ARG A 39 11.12 -11.09 -7.75
C ARG A 39 12.14 -12.16 -7.36
N ALA A 40 11.78 -13.44 -7.44
CA ALA A 40 12.68 -14.54 -7.19
C ALA A 40 13.86 -14.55 -8.18
N ALA A 41 13.65 -14.06 -9.41
CA ALA A 41 14.71 -13.87 -10.40
C ALA A 41 15.87 -12.98 -9.94
N GLN A 42 15.69 -12.15 -8.89
CA GLN A 42 16.73 -11.26 -8.37
C GLN A 42 17.56 -11.90 -7.25
N CYS A 43 16.94 -12.54 -6.27
CA CYS A 43 17.63 -13.15 -5.12
C CYS A 43 16.85 -14.25 -4.39
N GLY A 44 15.77 -14.76 -4.99
CA GLY A 44 14.83 -15.68 -4.34
C GLY A 44 13.85 -14.97 -3.38
N HIS A 45 12.61 -15.45 -3.33
CA HIS A 45 11.57 -14.78 -2.53
C HIS A 45 11.84 -14.83 -1.01
N ALA A 46 12.32 -15.96 -0.49
CA ALA A 46 12.61 -16.10 0.94
C ALA A 46 13.65 -15.05 1.40
N THR A 47 14.74 -14.90 0.64
CA THR A 47 15.78 -13.89 0.87
C THR A 47 15.23 -12.46 0.77
N LEU A 48 14.33 -12.22 -0.18
CA LEU A 48 13.73 -10.90 -0.34
C LEU A 48 12.83 -10.53 0.86
N CYS A 49 12.08 -11.51 1.36
CA CYS A 49 11.21 -11.31 2.51
C CYS A 49 12.01 -11.06 3.79
N THR A 50 13.13 -11.76 4.01
CA THR A 50 14.01 -11.47 5.16
C THR A 50 14.66 -10.10 5.08
N ARG A 51 14.84 -9.55 3.87
CA ARG A 51 15.34 -8.19 3.63
C ARG A 51 14.28 -7.10 3.77
N GLY A 52 13.02 -7.48 3.92
CA GLY A 52 11.93 -6.54 4.21
C GLY A 52 10.85 -6.45 3.13
N LEU A 53 10.95 -7.14 1.99
CA LEU A 53 9.88 -7.14 0.97
C LEU A 53 9.23 -8.53 0.85
N CYS A 54 8.01 -8.65 1.38
CA CYS A 54 7.26 -9.90 1.43
C CYS A 54 5.95 -9.82 0.63
N TYR A 55 5.59 -10.92 -0.01
CA TYR A 55 4.34 -11.11 -0.75
C TYR A 55 3.63 -12.34 -0.20
N GLU A 56 2.41 -12.20 0.31
CA GLU A 56 1.71 -13.28 1.00
C GLU A 56 0.26 -13.42 0.53
N VAL A 57 -0.22 -14.67 0.45
CA VAL A 57 -1.64 -14.93 0.23
C VAL A 57 -2.36 -14.71 1.54
N CYS A 58 -3.26 -13.73 1.60
CA CYS A 58 -3.99 -13.39 2.82
C CYS A 58 -5.29 -12.65 2.47
N ASP A 59 -6.38 -12.99 3.18
CA ASP A 59 -7.63 -12.21 3.15
C ASP A 59 -7.43 -10.94 3.99
N ALA A 60 -7.49 -9.79 3.34
CA ALA A 60 -7.31 -8.49 3.96
C ALA A 60 -8.35 -8.16 5.05
N ARG A 61 -9.50 -8.87 5.10
CA ARG A 61 -10.51 -8.72 6.14
C ARG A 61 -10.16 -9.47 7.43
N SER A 62 -9.19 -10.38 7.37
CA SER A 62 -8.80 -11.24 8.50
C SER A 62 -7.30 -11.55 8.43
N THR A 63 -6.48 -10.53 8.70
CA THR A 63 -5.02 -10.68 8.63
C THR A 63 -4.45 -11.37 9.88
N PRO A 64 -3.42 -12.23 9.75
CA PRO A 64 -2.78 -12.92 10.88
C PRO A 64 -1.71 -12.07 11.58
N PHE A 65 -1.68 -10.76 11.34
CA PHE A 65 -0.69 -9.86 11.92
C PHE A 65 -1.15 -9.38 13.30
N ALA A 66 -0.21 -9.25 14.24
CA ALA A 66 -0.52 -8.67 15.53
C ALA A 66 -0.86 -7.17 15.41
N ASP A 67 -1.57 -6.64 16.40
CA ASP A 67 -1.93 -5.23 16.44
C ASP A 67 -0.70 -4.32 16.43
N ALA A 68 -0.82 -3.16 15.78
CA ALA A 68 0.20 -2.11 15.71
C ALA A 68 1.58 -2.53 15.15
N VAL A 69 1.69 -3.67 14.46
CA VAL A 69 2.97 -4.09 13.84
C VAL A 69 3.31 -3.32 12.55
N PHE A 70 2.36 -2.57 11.99
CA PHE A 70 2.58 -1.72 10.82
C PHE A 70 2.36 -0.24 11.18
N GLY A 71 3.29 0.62 10.74
CA GLY A 71 3.14 2.06 10.85
C GLY A 71 2.18 2.67 9.81
N GLY A 72 1.73 1.89 8.83
CA GLY A 72 0.78 2.33 7.82
C GLY A 72 0.27 1.20 6.94
N ALA A 73 -0.90 1.42 6.35
CA ALA A 73 -1.50 0.55 5.35
C ALA A 73 -1.87 1.38 4.11
N VAL A 74 -1.78 0.75 2.95
CA VAL A 74 -2.14 1.35 1.66
C VAL A 74 -3.04 0.37 0.94
N ASP A 75 -4.15 0.89 0.44
CA ASP A 75 -5.06 0.23 -0.50
C ASP A 75 -5.13 1.06 -1.78
N LYS A 76 -5.14 0.38 -2.94
CA LYS A 76 -5.27 0.98 -4.27
C LYS A 76 -6.21 0.18 -5.17
N GLY A 77 -7.38 -0.20 -4.64
CA GLY A 77 -8.46 -0.84 -5.42
C GLY A 77 -9.11 -2.05 -4.74
N LEU A 78 -8.64 -2.47 -3.56
CA LEU A 78 -9.24 -3.56 -2.80
C LEU A 78 -10.64 -3.17 -2.31
N LEU A 79 -10.80 -1.97 -1.74
CA LEU A 79 -12.10 -1.52 -1.25
C LEU A 79 -13.10 -1.41 -2.41
N ASP A 80 -12.68 -0.88 -3.56
CA ASP A 80 -13.52 -0.83 -4.76
C ASP A 80 -13.96 -2.25 -5.15
N ALA A 81 -13.02 -3.18 -5.29
CA ALA A 81 -13.30 -4.57 -5.64
C ALA A 81 -14.20 -5.28 -4.60
N ALA A 82 -14.08 -4.95 -3.32
CA ALA A 82 -14.89 -5.52 -2.25
C ALA A 82 -16.33 -4.97 -2.24
N LEU A 83 -16.53 -3.75 -2.74
CA LEU A 83 -17.82 -3.05 -2.76
C LEU A 83 -18.48 -3.08 -4.15
N CYS A 84 -17.80 -3.61 -5.18
CA CYS A 84 -18.27 -3.70 -6.57
C CYS A 84 -19.59 -4.47 -6.79
N SER A 85 -20.24 -5.03 -5.75
CA SER A 85 -21.51 -5.75 -5.88
C SER A 85 -22.77 -4.95 -5.52
N GLU A 86 -22.66 -3.67 -5.17
CA GLU A 86 -23.78 -2.88 -4.66
C GLU A 86 -24.06 -1.65 -5.54
N GLY A 87 -24.75 -1.85 -6.67
CA GLY A 87 -25.35 -0.76 -7.44
C GLY A 87 -24.38 0.35 -7.92
N PHE A 88 -24.94 1.47 -8.37
CA PHE A 88 -24.14 2.65 -8.72
C PHE A 88 -23.56 3.31 -7.45
N ASP A 89 -22.39 3.93 -7.60
CA ASP A 89 -21.44 4.47 -6.59
C ASP A 89 -21.96 5.27 -5.38
N TYR A 90 -23.26 5.55 -5.26
CA TYR A 90 -23.87 6.27 -4.13
C TYR A 90 -24.67 5.38 -3.17
N GLU A 91 -24.95 4.13 -3.54
CA GLU A 91 -25.76 3.17 -2.75
C GLU A 91 -24.93 2.06 -2.10
N ALA A 92 -23.59 2.16 -2.10
CA ALA A 92 -22.73 1.18 -1.45
C ALA A 92 -23.08 1.12 0.04
N GLY A 93 -23.84 0.10 0.44
CA GLY A 93 -24.24 -0.13 1.81
C GLY A 93 -23.01 -0.36 2.69
N PRO A 94 -23.09 -0.07 4.00
CA PRO A 94 -22.00 -0.40 4.92
C PRO A 94 -21.70 -1.90 4.77
N PRO A 95 -20.42 -2.30 4.63
CA PRO A 95 -20.06 -3.71 4.52
C PRO A 95 -20.70 -4.45 5.69
N ALA A 96 -21.34 -5.59 5.46
CA ALA A 96 -22.05 -6.33 6.50
C ALA A 96 -21.11 -6.62 7.70
N VAL A 97 -21.16 -5.75 8.71
CA VAL A 97 -20.33 -5.83 9.91
C VAL A 97 -20.92 -6.90 10.81
N GLY A 98 -20.51 -8.14 10.56
CA GLY A 98 -20.63 -9.21 11.53
C GLY A 98 -19.73 -8.94 12.74
N ARG A 99 -20.26 -8.17 13.70
CA ARG A 99 -19.84 -8.02 15.12
C ARG A 99 -18.60 -7.15 15.42
N ARG A 100 -18.93 -6.00 16.01
CA ARG A 100 -18.14 -5.11 16.91
C ARG A 100 -16.87 -4.48 16.32
N ALA A 101 -17.07 -3.46 15.48
CA ALA A 101 -16.09 -2.40 15.33
C ALA A 101 -16.02 -1.60 16.65
N LEU A 102 -14.95 -1.80 17.43
CA LEU A 102 -14.52 -0.81 18.41
C LEU A 102 -13.81 0.29 17.62
N PHE A 103 -14.57 1.27 17.15
CA PHE A 103 -13.96 2.53 16.70
C PHE A 103 -13.41 3.25 17.94
N PRO A 104 -12.12 3.63 17.99
CA PRO A 104 -11.65 4.56 19.00
C PRO A 104 -12.28 5.94 18.78
N ASP A 105 -12.44 6.64 19.90
CA ASP A 105 -13.01 7.98 20.11
C ASP A 105 -12.83 8.95 18.91
N PRO A 106 -13.92 9.56 18.39
CA PRO A 106 -13.85 10.57 17.33
C PRO A 106 -13.06 11.84 17.69
N ALA A 107 -12.62 12.02 18.94
CA ALA A 107 -11.81 13.15 19.38
C ALA A 107 -10.32 13.12 18.95
N ARG A 108 -9.86 12.09 18.23
CA ARG A 108 -8.46 12.01 17.73
C ARG A 108 -8.35 11.80 16.23
N SER A 109 -9.02 12.65 15.45
CA SER A 109 -8.71 12.80 14.02
C SER A 109 -7.49 13.71 13.85
N HIS A 110 -6.29 13.12 13.75
CA HIS A 110 -5.15 13.82 13.15
C HIS A 110 -5.37 13.90 11.64
N LEU A 111 -6.16 14.90 11.24
CA LEU A 111 -6.27 15.34 9.86
C LEU A 111 -4.89 15.85 9.42
N TYR A 112 -4.20 15.13 8.53
CA TYR A 112 -2.98 15.66 7.92
C TYR A 112 -3.33 16.86 7.04
N ARG A 113 -3.11 18.07 7.57
CA ARG A 113 -3.06 19.30 6.80
C ARG A 113 -1.86 19.22 5.87
N ARG A 114 -2.09 19.29 4.56
CA ARG A 114 -1.03 19.47 3.56
C ARG A 114 -0.23 20.71 3.95
N ALA A 115 1.04 20.55 4.30
CA ALA A 115 1.94 21.68 4.38
C ALA A 115 2.06 22.27 2.97
N SER A 116 1.67 23.53 2.81
CA SER A 116 1.95 24.31 1.62
C SER A 116 3.47 24.34 1.43
N SER A 117 3.95 23.82 0.30
CA SER A 117 5.36 23.92 -0.07
C SER A 117 5.81 25.39 -0.01
N PRO A 118 6.97 25.70 0.60
CA PRO A 118 7.53 27.04 0.48
C PRO A 118 7.88 27.31 -0.99
N ALA A 119 7.56 28.52 -1.44
CA ALA A 119 7.83 29.00 -2.78
C ALA A 119 9.31 28.80 -3.15
N ARG A 120 9.57 28.31 -4.36
CA ARG A 120 10.92 28.36 -4.96
C ARG A 120 11.34 29.82 -5.08
N SER A 121 12.45 30.18 -4.44
CA SER A 121 13.17 31.42 -4.71
C SER A 121 13.83 31.36 -6.10
N PRO A 122 13.94 32.50 -6.82
CA PRO A 122 14.44 32.52 -8.19
C PRO A 122 15.97 32.60 -8.22
N GLY A 123 16.58 32.03 -9.27
CA GLY A 123 17.91 32.43 -9.72
C GLY A 123 18.96 31.32 -9.74
N CYS A 124 19.16 30.72 -10.91
CA CYS A 124 20.47 30.69 -11.57
C CYS A 124 20.24 30.28 -13.04
N SER A 125 20.36 31.24 -13.94
CA SER A 125 20.29 31.04 -15.39
C SER A 125 21.56 30.32 -15.89
N PRO A 126 21.46 29.37 -16.83
CA PRO A 126 22.64 28.91 -17.56
C PRO A 126 23.00 29.96 -18.63
N THR A 127 24.16 30.59 -18.47
CA THR A 127 24.81 31.36 -19.53
C THR A 127 25.48 30.39 -20.50
N GLU A 128 25.42 30.77 -21.76
CA GLU A 128 25.85 30.08 -22.97
C GLU A 128 27.31 29.59 -22.98
N ALA A 129 27.56 28.52 -23.74
CA ALA A 129 28.73 28.44 -24.62
C ALA A 129 28.47 27.40 -25.73
N SER A 130 28.08 27.90 -26.90
CA SER A 130 28.45 27.30 -28.18
C SER A 130 29.78 27.93 -28.60
N GLY A 131 30.73 27.11 -29.05
CA GLY A 131 32.05 27.51 -29.51
C GLY A 131 32.99 26.32 -29.59
#